data_AF-A0A2K3PN43-F1
#
_entry.id   AF-A0A2K3PN43-F1
#
_cell.length_a   1.000
_cell.length_b   1.000
_cell.length_c   1.000
_cell.angle_alpha   90.00
_cell.angle_beta   90.00
_cell.angle_gamma   90.00
#
_symmetry.space_group_name_H-M   'P 1'
#
loop_
_entity.id
_entity.type
_entity.pdbx_description
1 polymer ?
#
loop_
_entity_poly.entity_id
_entity_poly.type
_entity_poly.pdbx_seq_one_letter_code
_entity_poly.pdbx_strand_id
1 'polypeptide(L)'
;MLIAMSVLLSSYHNDDYGYGDFYFNSSFSCSESFIPLYRFDSIAIYFFAKEDEGCILTPTKENHRAPVTVQFQQGLGQKFRQQAGTGINFSMFEESDLLKVGDKDVYPLAVKADASSNNHDGSNETVTSGKTNSQITQAVFEKEKGQFRVKVIKQILSVNGMRYELQEIYGIGNSVEGGVDDNEQGKECVICLSEPRDTIVHPCRHMCMCSGCAKVLRFQTNRCPICRQPVERLLEIK
;
A
#
# COMPACT_ATOMS: atom_id res chain seq x y z
N MET A 1 -4.13 2.49 -9.15
CA MET A 1 -3.52 1.82 -7.99
C MET A 1 -3.65 2.78 -6.79
N LEU A 2 -4.59 2.55 -5.85
CA LEU A 2 -4.82 3.39 -4.64
C LEU A 2 -3.70 3.20 -3.60
N ILE A 3 -2.46 3.03 -4.08
CA ILE A 3 -1.33 2.74 -3.23
C ILE A 3 -0.67 4.06 -2.90
N ALA A 4 -1.03 4.61 -1.74
CA ALA A 4 -0.32 5.74 -1.17
C ALA A 4 1.07 5.33 -0.67
N MET A 5 1.40 4.03 -0.56
CA MET A 5 2.74 3.57 -0.17
C MET A 5 3.14 2.27 -0.88
N SER A 6 4.12 2.35 -1.78
CA SER A 6 4.70 1.18 -2.47
C SER A 6 5.92 0.69 -1.69
N VAL A 7 6.14 -0.63 -1.66
CA VAL A 7 7.28 -1.27 -0.99
C VAL A 7 8.14 -2.01 -2.00
N LEU A 8 9.44 -1.79 -1.96
CA LEU A 8 10.46 -2.49 -2.75
C LEU A 8 11.46 -3.16 -1.83
N LEU A 9 12.01 -4.29 -2.27
CA LEU A 9 13.07 -5.00 -1.54
C LEU A 9 14.42 -4.73 -2.20
N SER A 10 15.45 -4.57 -1.39
CA SER A 10 16.85 -4.48 -1.85
C SER A 10 17.74 -5.35 -0.98
N SER A 11 18.56 -6.17 -1.61
CA SER A 11 19.58 -6.97 -0.94
C SER A 11 20.86 -6.17 -0.69
N TYR A 12 21.52 -6.39 0.43
CA TYR A 12 22.85 -5.86 0.70
C TYR A 12 23.72 -6.94 1.36
N HIS A 13 25.01 -6.94 0.99
CA HIS A 13 26.04 -7.78 1.61
C HIS A 13 26.87 -6.92 2.55
N ASN A 14 27.13 -7.42 3.76
CA ASN A 14 28.00 -6.75 4.71
C ASN A 14 29.34 -7.49 4.73
N ASP A 15 30.29 -7.05 3.89
CA ASP A 15 31.60 -7.68 3.75
C ASP A 15 32.70 -6.77 4.29
N ASP A 16 33.18 -7.04 5.51
CA ASP A 16 34.52 -6.62 5.93
C ASP A 16 35.44 -7.82 6.28
N TYR A 17 34.90 -9.03 6.51
CA TYR A 17 35.70 -10.19 6.98
C TYR A 17 35.30 -11.56 6.39
N GLY A 18 34.53 -11.62 5.29
CA GLY A 18 34.28 -12.88 4.55
C GLY A 18 33.31 -13.87 5.19
N TYR A 19 32.47 -13.41 6.14
CA TYR A 19 31.32 -14.12 6.70
C TYR A 19 30.03 -13.30 6.45
N GLY A 20 29.80 -12.90 5.19
CA GLY A 20 28.74 -11.96 4.84
C GLY A 20 27.32 -12.50 5.09
N ASP A 21 26.67 -12.01 6.14
CA ASP A 21 25.23 -12.14 6.32
C ASP A 21 24.49 -11.40 5.18
N PHE A 22 23.52 -12.05 4.54
CA PHE A 22 22.72 -11.46 3.48
C PHE A 22 21.49 -10.77 4.10
N TYR A 23 21.47 -9.43 4.08
CA TYR A 23 20.37 -8.65 4.63
C TYR A 23 19.47 -8.10 3.54
N PHE A 24 18.17 -8.11 3.80
CA PHE A 24 17.17 -7.46 2.98
C PHE A 24 16.65 -6.21 3.67
N ASN A 25 16.75 -5.09 2.97
CA ASN A 25 16.19 -3.80 3.37
C ASN A 25 14.98 -3.47 2.49
N SER A 26 14.01 -2.79 3.08
CA SER A 26 12.86 -2.27 2.34
C SER A 26 13.06 -0.80 1.98
N SER A 27 12.60 -0.44 0.78
CA SER A 27 12.49 0.95 0.33
C SER A 27 11.02 1.25 0.04
N PHE A 28 10.62 2.49 0.28
CA PHE A 28 9.22 2.90 0.26
C PHE A 28 9.06 4.17 -0.54
N SER A 29 7.95 4.29 -1.26
CA SER A 29 7.59 5.54 -1.93
C SER A 29 6.16 5.92 -1.59
N CYS A 30 5.97 7.14 -1.07
CA CYS A 30 4.64 7.74 -0.96
C CYS A 30 4.24 8.35 -2.30
N SER A 31 3.18 7.85 -2.93
CA SER A 31 2.77 8.34 -4.26
C SER A 31 2.15 9.75 -4.17
N GLU A 32 2.27 10.52 -5.25
CA GLU A 32 1.65 11.86 -5.37
C GLU A 32 0.15 11.79 -5.60
N SER A 33 -0.37 10.59 -5.92
CA SER A 33 -1.72 10.40 -6.43
C SER A 33 -2.72 10.26 -5.29
N PHE A 34 -3.67 11.19 -5.27
CA PHE A 34 -5.01 11.13 -4.67
C PHE A 34 -5.27 11.67 -3.28
N ILE A 35 -4.29 12.01 -2.43
CA ILE A 35 -4.65 12.63 -1.14
C ILE A 35 -3.64 13.70 -0.68
N PRO A 36 -3.85 14.98 -1.08
CA PRO A 36 -3.07 16.13 -0.58
C PRO A 36 -3.10 16.31 0.94
N LEU A 37 -3.92 15.52 1.65
CA LEU A 37 -4.17 15.59 3.09
C LEU A 37 -3.28 14.65 3.92
N TYR A 38 -2.53 13.72 3.32
CA TYR A 38 -1.62 12.82 4.06
C TYR A 38 -0.18 13.17 3.76
N ARG A 39 0.32 14.17 4.48
CA ARG A 39 1.76 14.34 4.60
C ARG A 39 2.22 13.48 5.76
N PHE A 40 2.55 12.23 5.46
CA PHE A 40 3.21 11.38 6.44
C PHE A 40 4.51 12.05 6.90
N ASP A 41 4.82 11.88 8.18
CA ASP A 41 6.04 12.37 8.81
C ASP A 41 6.80 11.26 9.53
N SER A 42 6.24 10.05 9.55
CA SER A 42 6.96 8.89 10.05
C SER A 42 6.58 7.61 9.34
N ILE A 43 7.56 6.71 9.27
CA ILE A 43 7.40 5.34 8.78
C ILE A 43 8.00 4.41 9.82
N ALA A 44 7.23 3.39 10.21
CA ALA A 44 7.64 2.31 11.08
C ALA A 44 7.62 0.98 10.31
N ILE A 45 8.71 0.22 10.39
CA ILE A 45 8.87 -1.08 9.75
C ILE A 45 8.86 -2.17 10.82
N TYR A 46 8.05 -3.20 10.58
CA TYR A 46 7.89 -4.36 11.44
C TYR A 46 8.14 -5.63 10.63
N PHE A 47 8.91 -6.55 11.20
CA PHE A 47 9.00 -7.93 10.72
C PHE A 47 8.15 -8.81 11.62
N PHE A 48 7.42 -9.77 11.03
CA PHE A 48 6.52 -10.68 11.74
C PHE A 48 5.58 -9.94 12.71
N ALA A 49 4.60 -9.23 12.15
CA ALA A 49 3.69 -8.41 12.95
C ALA A 49 2.23 -8.64 12.61
N LYS A 50 1.39 -8.36 13.60
CA LYS A 50 -0.07 -8.39 13.50
C LYS A 50 -0.63 -6.98 13.55
N GLU A 51 -1.75 -6.79 12.87
CA GLU A 51 -2.57 -5.59 12.97
C GLU A 51 -3.83 -5.92 13.79
N ASP A 52 -4.21 -5.01 14.69
CA ASP A 52 -5.50 -5.05 15.37
C ASP A 52 -6.48 -4.01 14.81
N GLU A 53 -7.72 -4.01 15.29
CA GLU A 53 -8.78 -3.08 14.83
C GLU A 53 -8.43 -1.59 15.06
N GLY A 54 -7.50 -1.30 15.98
CA GLY A 54 -6.99 0.04 16.27
C GLY A 54 -5.91 0.52 15.30
N CYS A 55 -5.59 -0.25 14.25
CA CYS A 55 -4.45 0.01 13.36
C CYS A 55 -3.12 0.06 14.13
N ILE A 56 -3.00 -0.77 15.17
CA ILE A 56 -1.77 -0.93 15.94
C ILE A 56 -1.04 -2.16 15.41
N LEU A 57 0.23 -1.98 15.04
CA LEU A 57 1.11 -3.07 14.67
C LEU A 57 1.86 -3.59 15.89
N THR A 58 1.71 -4.87 16.16
CA THR A 58 2.39 -5.55 17.26
C THR A 58 3.34 -6.62 16.70
N PRO A 59 4.66 -6.53 16.95
CA PRO A 59 5.61 -7.56 16.57
C PRO A 59 5.36 -8.84 17.38
N THR A 60 5.54 -10.00 16.76
CA THR A 60 5.42 -11.30 17.43
C THR A 60 6.74 -11.76 18.03
N LYS A 61 6.74 -12.91 18.72
CA LYS A 61 7.95 -13.47 19.36
C LYS A 61 9.00 -13.92 18.34
N GLU A 62 8.57 -14.22 17.12
CA GLU A 62 9.46 -14.54 15.99
C GLU A 62 10.24 -13.31 15.50
N ASN A 63 9.85 -12.11 15.93
CA ASN A 63 10.60 -10.91 15.60
C ASN A 63 11.82 -10.73 16.51
N HIS A 64 13.00 -11.08 15.98
CA HIS A 64 14.28 -10.88 16.67
C HIS A 64 14.81 -9.43 16.61
N ARG A 65 14.07 -8.49 16.00
CA ARG A 65 14.48 -7.09 15.84
C ARG A 65 13.40 -6.12 16.28
N ALA A 66 13.76 -5.13 17.07
CA ALA A 66 12.82 -4.06 17.41
C ALA A 66 12.33 -3.35 16.12
N PRO A 67 11.05 -2.96 16.05
CA PRO A 67 10.55 -2.17 14.93
C PRO A 67 11.39 -0.91 14.74
N VAL A 68 11.64 -0.55 13.48
CA VAL A 68 12.43 0.63 13.14
C VAL A 68 11.47 1.73 12.75
N THR A 69 11.47 2.83 13.52
CA THR A 69 10.70 4.03 13.21
C THR A 69 11.62 5.15 12.77
N VAL A 70 11.32 5.76 11.63
CA VAL A 70 12.05 6.90 11.08
C VAL A 70 11.09 8.07 10.92
N GLN A 71 11.53 9.23 11.43
CA GLN A 71 10.84 10.51 11.30
C GLN A 71 11.42 11.29 10.12
N PHE A 72 10.58 12.02 9.39
CA PHE A 72 10.99 12.80 8.23
C PHE A 72 10.08 14.03 8.03
N GLN A 73 10.55 14.98 7.22
CA GLN A 73 9.79 16.17 6.91
C GLN A 73 8.58 15.83 6.04
N GLN A 74 7.44 16.45 6.35
CA GLN A 74 6.21 16.29 5.60
C GLN A 74 6.38 16.69 4.12
N GLY A 75 5.88 15.87 3.21
CA GLY A 75 6.06 16.08 1.77
C GLY A 75 5.47 14.96 0.91
N LEU A 76 5.20 15.25 -0.37
CA LEU A 76 4.74 14.29 -1.37
C LEU A 76 5.93 13.63 -2.08
N GLY A 77 5.73 12.45 -2.68
CA GLY A 77 6.76 11.78 -3.49
C GLY A 77 7.97 11.28 -2.69
N GLN A 78 7.85 11.21 -1.36
CA GLN A 78 8.98 10.87 -0.51
C GLN A 78 9.42 9.43 -0.72
N LYS A 79 10.74 9.25 -0.83
CA LYS A 79 11.39 7.94 -0.87
C LYS A 79 12.10 7.69 0.43
N PHE A 80 11.75 6.60 1.09
CA PHE A 80 12.41 6.15 2.31
C PHE A 80 13.23 4.90 2.02
N ARG A 81 14.45 4.85 2.55
CA ARG A 81 15.31 3.67 2.51
C ARG A 81 15.70 3.33 3.94
N GLN A 82 15.42 2.11 4.34
CA GLN A 82 15.81 1.58 5.62
C GLN A 82 17.34 1.65 5.81
N GLN A 83 17.79 2.03 7.02
CA GLN A 83 19.21 2.10 7.35
C GLN A 83 19.89 0.73 7.22
N ALA A 84 21.13 0.73 6.73
CA ALA A 84 21.93 -0.49 6.64
C ALA A 84 22.06 -1.17 8.01
N GLY A 85 22.02 -2.51 8.03
CA GLY A 85 22.10 -3.29 9.27
C GLY A 85 20.80 -3.37 10.08
N THR A 86 19.73 -2.67 9.70
CA THR A 86 18.42 -2.76 10.39
C THR A 86 17.41 -3.69 9.69
N GLY A 87 17.77 -4.24 8.53
CA GLY A 87 16.96 -5.20 7.76
C GLY A 87 16.80 -6.56 8.42
N ILE A 88 16.54 -7.59 7.63
CA ILE A 88 16.32 -8.96 8.11
C ILE A 88 17.18 -9.93 7.30
N ASN A 89 17.72 -10.95 7.96
CA ASN A 89 18.42 -12.05 7.29
C ASN A 89 17.41 -13.19 7.05
N PHE A 90 17.04 -13.43 5.79
CA PHE A 90 16.07 -14.47 5.45
C PHE A 90 16.55 -15.89 5.74
N SER A 91 17.86 -16.15 5.82
CA SER A 91 18.36 -17.49 6.14
C SER A 91 18.06 -17.92 7.58
N MET A 92 17.66 -16.97 8.44
CA MET A 92 17.26 -17.24 9.83
C MET A 92 15.82 -17.76 9.96
N PHE A 93 15.06 -17.83 8.87
CA PHE A 93 13.63 -18.16 8.88
C PHE A 93 13.30 -19.28 7.89
N GLU A 94 12.25 -20.04 8.16
CA GLU A 94 11.74 -21.01 7.19
C GLU A 94 11.08 -20.27 6.00
N GLU A 95 11.20 -20.83 4.79
CA GLU A 95 10.58 -20.19 3.62
C GLU A 95 9.05 -20.08 3.77
N SER A 96 8.40 -21.03 4.45
CA SER A 96 6.96 -20.94 4.74
C SER A 96 6.58 -19.70 5.53
N ASP A 97 7.43 -19.30 6.47
CA ASP A 97 7.18 -18.14 7.35
C ASP A 97 7.37 -16.82 6.60
N LEU A 98 8.18 -16.80 5.54
CA LEU A 98 8.41 -15.61 4.72
C LEU A 98 7.40 -15.46 3.58
N LEU A 99 6.93 -16.58 3.01
CA LEU A 99 6.17 -16.59 1.77
C LEU A 99 4.65 -16.58 1.96
N LYS A 100 4.17 -16.77 3.19
CA LYS A 100 2.74 -16.87 3.52
C LYS A 100 2.38 -15.94 4.66
N VAL A 101 1.09 -15.63 4.76
CA VAL A 101 0.54 -15.07 5.99
C VAL A 101 0.56 -16.20 7.02
N GLY A 102 1.26 -15.98 8.12
CA GLY A 102 1.37 -16.95 9.20
C GLY A 102 0.07 -17.08 9.99
N ASP A 103 0.07 -18.03 10.93
CA ASP A 103 -1.09 -18.28 11.78
C ASP A 103 -1.56 -17.03 12.53
N LYS A 104 -2.88 -16.85 12.64
CA LYS A 104 -3.50 -15.71 13.34
C LYS A 104 -3.06 -14.35 12.74
N ASP A 105 -3.01 -14.26 11.42
CA ASP A 105 -2.76 -13.03 10.65
C ASP A 105 -1.41 -12.36 10.91
N VAL A 106 -0.34 -13.17 11.04
CA VAL A 106 1.04 -12.66 11.10
C VAL A 106 1.55 -12.38 9.71
N TYR A 107 2.00 -11.15 9.47
CA TYR A 107 2.60 -10.75 8.21
C TYR A 107 4.12 -10.65 8.36
N PRO A 108 4.91 -11.28 7.45
CA PRO A 108 6.37 -11.25 7.50
C PRO A 108 6.94 -9.83 7.41
N LEU A 109 6.25 -8.95 6.69
CA LEU A 109 6.55 -7.53 6.61
C LEU A 109 5.28 -6.71 6.80
N ALA A 110 5.31 -5.79 7.75
CA ALA A 110 4.26 -4.78 7.92
C ALA A 110 4.90 -3.41 8.08
N VAL A 111 4.37 -2.42 7.37
CA VAL A 111 4.90 -1.06 7.36
C VAL A 111 3.76 -0.11 7.64
N LYS A 112 3.96 0.78 8.61
CA LYS A 112 3.00 1.81 8.97
C LYS A 112 3.58 3.17 8.69
N ALA A 113 2.85 4.00 7.96
CA ALA A 113 3.12 5.42 7.82
C ALA A 113 2.10 6.19 8.67
N ASP A 114 2.57 7.10 9.52
CA ASP A 114 1.72 7.97 10.34
C ASP A 114 1.88 9.42 9.86
N ALA A 115 0.78 10.17 9.97
CA ALA A 115 0.75 11.62 9.76
C ALA A 115 0.29 12.29 11.06
N SER A 116 1.17 13.09 11.66
CA SER A 116 0.79 13.90 12.81
C SER A 116 -0.17 15.02 12.40
N SER A 117 -1.22 15.23 13.19
CA SER A 117 -2.06 16.41 13.06
C SER A 117 -1.34 17.60 13.66
N ASN A 118 -0.94 18.58 12.85
CA ASN A 118 -0.55 19.90 13.35
C ASN A 118 -1.80 20.65 13.83
N ASN A 119 -2.37 20.23 14.96
CA ASN A 119 -3.39 21.01 15.65
C ASN A 119 -2.69 22.12 16.43
N HIS A 120 -2.37 23.21 15.74
CA HIS A 120 -2.21 24.51 16.38
C HIS A 120 -3.60 25.05 16.71
N ASP A 121 -4.25 24.52 17.74
CA ASP A 121 -5.29 25.27 18.43
C ASP A 121 -5.19 25.03 19.93
N GLY A 122 -4.90 26.11 20.65
CA GLY A 122 -4.57 26.11 22.07
C GLY A 122 -5.79 25.96 22.96
N SER A 123 -6.47 24.81 22.92
CA SER A 123 -7.46 24.43 23.92
C SER A 123 -6.97 23.23 24.73
N ASN A 124 -6.94 23.42 26.05
CA ASN A 124 -6.64 22.39 27.06
C ASN A 124 -7.75 21.34 27.08
N GLU A 125 -7.80 20.47 26.07
CA GLU A 125 -8.55 19.23 26.14
C GLU A 125 -7.58 18.07 26.42
N THR A 126 -8.01 17.21 27.33
CA THR A 126 -7.31 16.02 27.80
C THR A 126 -6.76 15.21 26.62
N VAL A 127 -5.54 14.68 26.78
CA VAL A 127 -4.83 13.83 25.80
C VAL A 127 -5.65 12.57 25.51
N THR A 128 -6.68 12.68 24.68
CA THR A 128 -7.21 11.55 23.94
C THR A 128 -6.17 11.22 22.90
N SER A 129 -5.49 10.08 23.06
CA SER A 129 -4.57 9.47 22.09
C SER A 129 -5.01 9.83 20.66
N GLY A 130 -4.31 10.80 20.07
CA GLY A 130 -4.79 11.54 18.91
C GLY A 130 -5.00 10.58 17.75
N LYS A 131 -6.19 10.61 17.15
CA LYS A 131 -6.52 9.82 15.96
C LYS A 131 -5.69 10.34 14.78
N THR A 132 -4.45 9.88 14.67
CA THR A 132 -3.57 10.20 13.55
C THR A 132 -4.03 9.45 12.32
N ASN A 133 -3.99 10.13 11.18
CA ASN A 133 -4.19 9.44 9.92
C ASN A 133 -2.98 8.55 9.68
N SER A 134 -3.22 7.32 9.27
CA SER A 134 -2.15 6.36 9.06
C SER A 134 -2.47 5.42 7.91
N GLN A 135 -1.43 4.88 7.32
CA GLN A 135 -1.55 3.82 6.33
C GLN A 135 -0.68 2.64 6.74
N ILE A 136 -1.26 1.46 6.72
CA ILE A 136 -0.56 0.20 6.95
C ILE A 136 -0.50 -0.57 5.63
N THR A 137 0.68 -1.07 5.30
CA THR A 137 0.91 -2.03 4.21
C THR A 137 1.45 -3.32 4.81
N GLN A 138 0.71 -4.41 4.63
CA GLN A 138 1.06 -5.75 5.07
C GLN A 138 1.40 -6.62 3.86
N ALA A 139 2.52 -7.29 3.91
CA ALA A 139 3.11 -7.99 2.80
C ALA A 139 3.78 -9.30 3.22
N VAL A 140 3.88 -10.20 2.25
CA VAL A 140 4.72 -11.39 2.31
C VAL A 140 5.89 -11.22 1.35
N PHE A 141 6.88 -12.09 1.43
CA PHE A 141 7.90 -12.19 0.42
C PHE A 141 7.48 -13.19 -0.67
N GLU A 142 8.02 -13.04 -1.86
CA GLU A 142 7.91 -14.02 -2.94
C GLU A 142 9.30 -14.28 -3.50
N LYS A 143 9.56 -15.51 -3.94
CA LYS A 143 10.84 -15.90 -4.51
C LYS A 143 10.66 -16.25 -5.98
N GLU A 144 11.22 -15.43 -6.85
CA GLU A 144 11.20 -15.62 -8.29
C GLU A 144 12.63 -15.80 -8.81
N LYS A 145 12.92 -16.94 -9.45
CA LYS A 145 14.26 -17.27 -9.97
C LYS A 145 15.41 -17.09 -8.96
N GLY A 146 15.14 -17.37 -7.69
CA GLY A 146 16.12 -17.27 -6.60
C GLY A 146 16.24 -15.87 -5.97
N GLN A 147 15.55 -14.85 -6.50
CA GLN A 147 15.50 -13.51 -5.93
C GLN A 147 14.21 -13.29 -5.15
N PHE A 148 14.33 -12.65 -4.00
CA PHE A 148 13.16 -12.28 -3.21
C PHE A 148 12.59 -10.93 -3.65
N ARG A 149 11.27 -10.84 -3.63
CA ARG A 149 10.49 -9.61 -3.86
C ARG A 149 9.45 -9.48 -2.75
N VAL A 150 8.87 -8.30 -2.64
CA VAL A 150 7.76 -8.04 -1.70
C VAL A 150 6.45 -8.12 -2.46
N LYS A 151 5.52 -8.92 -1.95
CA LYS A 151 4.16 -9.04 -2.44
C LYS A 151 3.21 -8.45 -1.40
N VAL A 152 2.60 -7.32 -1.73
CA VAL A 152 1.60 -6.67 -0.89
C VAL A 152 0.35 -7.57 -0.83
N ILE A 153 -0.11 -7.88 0.37
CA ILE A 153 -1.30 -8.71 0.60
C ILE A 153 -2.49 -7.84 1.03
N LYS A 154 -2.25 -6.87 1.92
CA LYS A 154 -3.30 -6.05 2.52
C LYS A 154 -2.81 -4.65 2.74
N GLN A 155 -3.67 -3.67 2.48
CA GLN A 155 -3.40 -2.27 2.77
C GLN A 155 -4.59 -1.65 3.49
N ILE A 156 -4.30 -0.84 4.48
CA ILE A 156 -5.30 -0.27 5.38
C ILE A 156 -5.01 1.21 5.49
N LEU A 157 -6.05 2.01 5.31
CA LEU A 157 -6.02 3.45 5.51
C LEU A 157 -6.89 3.77 6.72
N SER A 158 -6.32 4.43 7.72
CA SER A 158 -7.05 4.99 8.86
C SER A 158 -7.17 6.49 8.68
N VAL A 159 -8.41 6.98 8.65
CA VAL A 159 -8.74 8.40 8.45
C VAL A 159 -9.74 8.84 9.50
N ASN A 160 -9.39 9.85 10.32
CA ASN A 160 -10.26 10.37 11.37
C ASN A 160 -10.82 9.29 12.31
N GLY A 161 -10.05 8.22 12.54
CA GLY A 161 -10.43 7.06 13.33
C GLY A 161 -11.35 6.05 12.63
N MET A 162 -11.61 6.23 11.33
CA MET A 162 -12.30 5.26 10.49
C MET A 162 -11.28 4.41 9.73
N ARG A 163 -11.43 3.09 9.80
CA ARG A 163 -10.56 2.11 9.16
C ARG A 163 -11.12 1.70 7.80
N TYR A 164 -10.31 1.79 6.76
CA TYR A 164 -10.64 1.39 5.39
C TYR A 164 -9.61 0.38 4.90
N GLU A 165 -10.07 -0.81 4.50
CA GLU A 165 -9.21 -1.75 3.78
C GLU A 165 -9.19 -1.39 2.29
N LEU A 166 -8.01 -1.14 1.75
CA LEU A 166 -7.81 -0.76 0.36
C LEU A 166 -7.82 -2.01 -0.52
N GLN A 167 -8.56 -1.94 -1.62
CA GLN A 167 -8.62 -3.00 -2.62
C GLN A 167 -8.10 -2.49 -3.97
N GLU A 168 -7.44 -3.38 -4.71
CA GLU A 168 -6.99 -3.06 -6.06
C GLU A 168 -8.16 -2.78 -6.99
N ILE A 169 -7.99 -1.75 -7.83
CA ILE A 169 -8.92 -1.41 -8.89
C ILE A 169 -8.30 -1.87 -10.21
N TYR A 170 -9.02 -2.70 -10.95
CA TYR A 170 -8.60 -3.18 -12.26
C TYR A 170 -8.92 -2.15 -13.34
N GLY A 171 -8.01 -1.96 -14.31
CA GLY A 171 -8.21 -1.03 -15.42
C GLY A 171 -7.62 0.37 -15.21
N ILE A 172 -6.93 0.61 -14.08
CA ILE A 172 -6.06 1.77 -13.84
C ILE A 172 -4.61 1.34 -14.12
N GLY A 173 -4.11 1.53 -15.34
CA GLY A 173 -2.72 1.17 -15.70
C GLY A 173 -1.68 1.95 -14.87
N ASN A 174 -0.56 1.30 -14.53
CA ASN A 174 0.59 1.93 -13.88
C ASN A 174 1.23 2.96 -14.82
N SER A 175 1.02 4.26 -14.59
CA SER A 175 1.72 5.33 -15.31
C SER A 175 3.04 5.71 -14.60
N VAL A 176 3.85 4.72 -14.25
CA VAL A 176 5.14 4.94 -13.59
C VAL A 176 6.25 4.06 -14.16
N GLU A 177 6.54 4.19 -15.46
CA GLU A 177 7.91 4.06 -15.95
C GLU A 177 8.15 5.13 -17.02
N GLY A 178 9.13 6.00 -16.77
CA GLY A 178 9.57 7.02 -17.70
C GLY A 178 10.25 6.37 -18.90
N GLY A 179 9.69 6.60 -20.07
CA GLY A 179 10.24 6.27 -21.38
C GLY A 179 9.33 6.90 -22.43
N VAL A 180 9.94 7.69 -23.31
CA VAL A 180 9.27 8.45 -24.38
C VAL A 180 8.42 7.52 -25.27
N ASP A 181 7.25 8.02 -25.69
CA ASP A 181 6.14 7.34 -26.41
C ASP A 181 5.24 6.41 -25.56
N ASP A 182 4.30 7.01 -24.80
CA ASP A 182 3.18 6.23 -24.24
C ASP A 182 1.84 6.84 -24.70
N ASN A 183 1.27 6.14 -25.68
CA ASN A 183 0.03 6.46 -26.35
C ASN A 183 -1.12 6.53 -25.31
N GLU A 184 -1.97 7.57 -25.36
CA GLU A 184 -3.16 7.67 -24.48
C GLU A 184 -4.17 6.52 -24.69
N GLN A 185 -3.92 5.67 -25.70
CA GLN A 185 -4.61 4.41 -25.96
C GLN A 185 -4.59 3.49 -24.72
N GLY A 186 -5.73 3.43 -24.02
CA GLY A 186 -5.94 2.48 -22.93
C GLY A 186 -6.43 3.09 -21.63
N LYS A 187 -6.56 4.42 -21.53
CA LYS A 187 -7.17 5.12 -20.39
C LYS A 187 -8.62 5.56 -20.63
N GLU A 188 -9.10 5.45 -21.87
CA GLU A 188 -10.45 5.84 -22.29
C GLU A 188 -11.51 4.81 -21.88
N CYS A 189 -12.72 5.31 -21.67
CA CYS A 189 -13.93 4.52 -21.43
C CYS A 189 -14.12 3.48 -22.55
N VAL A 190 -14.29 2.20 -22.19
CA VAL A 190 -14.46 1.12 -23.17
C VAL A 190 -15.79 1.19 -23.95
N ILE A 191 -16.70 2.09 -23.55
CA ILE A 191 -18.02 2.25 -24.16
C ILE A 191 -18.00 3.39 -25.19
N CYS A 192 -17.58 4.60 -24.80
CA CYS A 192 -17.56 5.74 -25.71
C CYS A 192 -16.22 5.92 -26.44
N LEU A 193 -15.12 5.36 -25.92
CA LEU A 193 -13.77 5.55 -26.46
C LEU A 193 -13.40 7.03 -26.63
N SER A 194 -13.82 7.90 -25.71
CA SER A 194 -13.57 9.34 -25.79
C SER A 194 -13.28 9.94 -24.43
N GLU A 195 -14.14 9.67 -23.45
CA GLU A 195 -13.96 10.18 -22.10
C GLU A 195 -13.03 9.27 -21.29
N PRO A 196 -12.25 9.81 -20.35
CA PRO A 196 -11.43 9.01 -19.45
C PRO A 196 -12.29 8.13 -18.55
N ARG A 197 -11.72 7.01 -18.10
CA ARG A 197 -12.36 6.17 -17.07
C ARG A 197 -12.35 6.93 -15.74
N ASP A 198 -13.51 7.01 -15.10
CA ASP A 198 -13.69 7.65 -13.79
C ASP A 198 -14.59 6.80 -12.85
N THR A 199 -15.14 5.69 -13.35
CA THR A 199 -16.19 4.93 -12.64
C THR A 199 -15.79 3.49 -12.39
N ILE A 200 -15.78 3.08 -11.12
CA ILE A 200 -15.53 1.72 -10.64
C ILE A 200 -16.85 0.96 -10.49
N VAL A 201 -16.88 -0.28 -10.99
CA VAL A 201 -18.01 -1.20 -10.83
C VAL A 201 -17.85 -2.06 -9.58
N HIS A 202 -18.76 -1.96 -8.61
CA HIS A 202 -18.81 -2.82 -7.43
C HIS A 202 -19.71 -4.05 -7.67
N PRO A 203 -19.33 -5.27 -7.23
CA PRO A 203 -18.15 -5.62 -6.40
C PRO A 203 -16.89 -5.99 -7.19
N CYS A 204 -16.94 -6.06 -8.52
CA CYS A 204 -15.85 -6.59 -9.34
C CYS A 204 -14.60 -5.69 -9.46
N ARG A 205 -14.69 -4.43 -9.02
CA ARG A 205 -13.64 -3.39 -9.03
C ARG A 205 -13.03 -3.06 -10.39
N HIS A 206 -13.72 -3.34 -11.50
CA HIS A 206 -13.28 -2.86 -12.81
C HIS A 206 -13.63 -1.39 -12.98
N MET A 207 -12.62 -0.57 -13.24
CA MET A 207 -12.73 0.81 -13.68
C MET A 207 -12.53 0.83 -15.19
N CYS A 208 -13.63 0.77 -15.94
CA CYS A 208 -13.60 0.61 -17.39
C CYS A 208 -14.45 1.63 -18.15
N MET A 209 -15.17 2.52 -17.48
CA MET A 209 -16.07 3.46 -18.13
C MET A 209 -16.03 4.85 -17.50
N CYS A 210 -16.50 5.84 -18.24
CA CYS A 210 -16.78 7.18 -17.73
C CYS A 210 -18.16 7.24 -17.06
N SER A 211 -18.39 8.27 -16.25
CA SER A 211 -19.60 8.47 -15.45
C SER A 211 -20.84 8.69 -16.33
N GLY A 212 -20.66 9.31 -17.50
CA GLY A 212 -21.71 9.42 -18.52
C GLY A 212 -22.22 8.07 -18.99
N CYS A 213 -21.32 7.18 -19.42
CA CYS A 213 -21.68 5.82 -19.85
C CYS A 213 -22.20 4.95 -18.68
N ALA A 214 -21.65 5.14 -17.48
CA ALA A 214 -22.06 4.39 -16.29
C ALA A 214 -23.55 4.60 -15.94
N LYS A 215 -24.04 5.83 -16.09
CA LYS A 215 -25.45 6.18 -15.87
C LYS A 215 -26.38 5.43 -16.83
N VAL A 216 -25.97 5.27 -18.09
CA VAL A 216 -26.76 4.55 -19.10
C VAL A 216 -26.72 3.04 -18.88
N LEU A 217 -25.55 2.48 -18.52
CA LEU A 217 -25.35 1.05 -18.32
C LEU A 217 -26.34 0.43 -17.32
N ARG A 218 -26.67 1.18 -16.24
CA ARG A 218 -27.64 0.76 -15.21
C ARG A 218 -29.02 0.42 -15.76
N PHE A 219 -29.44 1.08 -16.84
CA PHE A 219 -30.77 0.88 -17.43
C PHE A 219 -30.80 -0.15 -18.56
N GLN A 220 -29.63 -0.55 -19.08
CA GLN A 220 -29.55 -1.48 -20.21
C GLN A 220 -29.26 -2.91 -19.75
N THR A 221 -28.08 -3.14 -19.17
CA THR A 221 -27.60 -4.49 -18.84
C THR A 221 -27.36 -4.68 -17.35
N ASN A 222 -27.06 -3.59 -16.63
CA ASN A 222 -26.64 -3.60 -15.23
C ASN A 222 -25.56 -4.67 -14.92
N ARG A 223 -24.61 -4.87 -15.85
CA ARG A 223 -23.48 -5.80 -15.73
C ARG A 223 -22.16 -5.13 -16.12
N CYS A 224 -21.07 -5.51 -15.46
CA CYS A 224 -19.74 -5.04 -15.78
C CYS A 224 -19.34 -5.37 -17.24
N PRO A 225 -18.89 -4.41 -18.06
CA PRO A 225 -18.42 -4.67 -19.42
C PRO A 225 -17.25 -5.64 -19.54
N ILE A 226 -16.40 -5.73 -18.50
CA ILE A 226 -15.20 -6.57 -18.52
C ILE A 226 -15.52 -8.01 -18.09
N CYS A 227 -16.08 -8.19 -16.89
CA CYS A 227 -16.24 -9.52 -16.28
C CYS A 227 -17.69 -10.02 -16.24
N ARG A 228 -18.65 -9.20 -16.73
CA ARG A 228 -20.10 -9.52 -16.79
C ARG A 228 -20.77 -9.79 -15.44
N GLN A 229 -20.08 -9.56 -14.32
CA GLN A 229 -20.69 -9.62 -12.99
C GLN A 229 -21.81 -8.55 -12.86
N PRO A 230 -22.91 -8.86 -12.14
CA PRO A 230 -23.95 -7.88 -11.84
C PRO A 230 -23.41 -6.65 -11.12
N VAL A 231 -23.92 -5.47 -11.47
CA VAL A 231 -23.55 -4.22 -10.81
C VAL A 231 -24.43 -4.00 -9.60
N GLU A 232 -23.82 -3.92 -8.43
CA GLU A 232 -24.50 -3.52 -7.19
C GLU A 232 -24.46 -2.00 -7.03
N ARG A 233 -23.25 -1.42 -7.18
CA ARG A 233 -23.01 0.02 -7.04
C ARG A 233 -21.97 0.48 -8.07
N LEU A 234 -22.08 1.75 -8.45
CA LEU A 234 -21.10 2.45 -9.27
C LEU A 234 -20.46 3.51 -8.38
N LEU A 235 -19.13 3.54 -8.34
CA LEU A 235 -18.36 4.49 -7.55
C LEU A 235 -17.63 5.43 -8.52
N GLU A 236 -18.00 6.70 -8.52
CA GLU A 236 -17.32 7.73 -9.31
C GLU A 236 -16.11 8.26 -8.53
N ILE A 237 -14.96 8.34 -9.19
CA ILE A 237 -13.75 8.99 -8.70
C ILE A 237 -13.75 10.41 -9.28
N LYS A 238 -13.71 11.41 -8.40
CA LYS A 238 -13.61 12.83 -8.77
C LYS A 238 -12.23 13.38 -8.50
#